data_AF-A0A948ZVL9-F1
#
_entry.id   AF-A0A948ZVL9-F1
#
_cell.length_a   1.000
_cell.length_b   1.000
_cell.length_c   1.000
_cell.angle_alpha   90.00
_cell.angle_beta   90.00
_cell.angle_gamma   90.00
#
_symmetry.space_group_name_H-M   'P 1'
#
loop_
_entity.id
_entity.type
_entity.pdbx_description
1 polymer ?
#
loop_
_entity_poly.entity_id
_entity_poly.type
_entity_poly.pdbx_seq_one_letter_code
_entity_poly.pdbx_strand_id
1 'polypeptide(L)'
;MCERKDLGDLGEKIAREYLKRKGYKILDKNFRYSKLGELDIIAEKPARHASQPRLQRELASGQVAGVAGRNDIVFIEVKTRNKTGPGGFWPEDNITYAKQKKLIKLSQIYLSKHRLFDSSWQIDILAVEVYRNGSYDIRHTENAVGDMY
;
A
#
# COMPACT_ATOMS: atom_id res chain seq x y z
N MET A 1 -8.25 17.66 21.31
CA MET A 1 -8.92 16.57 20.56
C MET A 1 -8.61 16.56 19.04
N CYS A 2 -7.79 17.46 18.50
CA CYS A 2 -7.50 17.53 17.05
C CYS A 2 -6.16 16.89 16.62
N GLU A 3 -5.16 16.86 17.51
CA GLU A 3 -3.76 16.51 17.16
C GLU A 3 -3.57 15.15 16.48
N ARG A 4 -4.33 14.12 16.87
CA ARG A 4 -4.16 12.76 16.30
C ARG A 4 -4.80 12.62 14.92
N LYS A 5 -5.91 13.32 14.66
CA LYS A 5 -6.59 13.29 13.36
C LYS A 5 -5.79 14.11 12.33
N ASP A 6 -5.34 15.29 12.74
CA ASP A 6 -4.53 16.17 11.89
C ASP A 6 -3.19 15.51 11.51
N LEU A 7 -2.59 14.75 12.44
CA LEU A 7 -1.38 13.97 12.17
C LEU A 7 -1.64 12.81 11.20
N GLY A 8 -2.75 12.09 11.35
CA GLY A 8 -3.16 11.02 10.42
C GLY A 8 -3.31 11.55 8.99
N ASP A 9 -4.09 12.62 8.84
CA ASP A 9 -4.34 13.29 7.55
C ASP A 9 -3.03 13.80 6.91
N LEU A 10 -2.12 14.34 7.72
CA LEU A 10 -0.79 14.76 7.28
C LEU A 10 0.03 13.56 6.75
N GLY A 11 0.03 12.44 7.46
CA GLY A 11 0.74 11.24 7.03
C GLY A 11 0.19 10.65 5.73
N GLU A 12 -1.14 10.58 5.58
CA GLU A 12 -1.77 10.17 4.31
C GLU A 12 -1.41 11.11 3.16
N LYS A 13 -1.32 12.42 3.42
CA LYS A 13 -0.85 13.40 2.43
C LYS A 13 0.60 13.12 2.02
N ILE A 14 1.50 12.95 2.98
CA ILE A 14 2.92 12.64 2.74
C ILE A 14 3.06 11.33 1.95
N ALA A 15 2.34 10.28 2.34
CA ALA A 15 2.33 8.98 1.69
C ALA A 15 1.90 9.07 0.21
N ARG A 16 0.83 9.81 -0.09
CA ARG A 16 0.37 10.02 -1.48
C ARG A 16 1.41 10.74 -2.32
N GLU A 17 2.05 11.79 -1.78
CA GLU A 17 3.08 12.52 -2.52
C GLU A 17 4.35 11.68 -2.73
N TYR A 18 4.72 10.85 -1.76
CA TYR A 18 5.80 9.87 -1.91
C TYR A 18 5.50 8.87 -3.04
N LEU A 19 4.31 8.26 -3.03
CA LEU A 19 3.88 7.29 -4.04
C LEU A 19 3.88 7.90 -5.45
N LYS A 20 3.33 9.12 -5.61
CA LYS A 20 3.34 9.85 -6.89
C LYS A 20 4.76 10.09 -7.40
N ARG A 21 5.68 10.52 -6.53
CA ARG A 21 7.10 10.72 -6.90
C ARG A 21 7.79 9.42 -7.32
N LYS A 22 7.35 8.28 -6.79
CA LYS A 22 7.80 6.94 -7.21
C LYS A 22 7.12 6.45 -8.49
N GLY A 23 6.18 7.21 -9.06
CA GLY A 23 5.49 6.90 -10.31
C GLY A 23 4.22 6.07 -10.13
N TYR A 24 3.75 5.88 -8.89
CA TYR A 24 2.46 5.24 -8.65
C TYR A 24 1.33 6.17 -9.07
N LYS A 25 0.27 5.60 -9.64
CA LYS A 25 -0.98 6.31 -9.93
C LYS A 25 -1.98 6.05 -8.81
N ILE A 26 -2.39 7.10 -8.10
CA ILE A 26 -3.39 6.98 -7.03
C ILE A 26 -4.76 6.73 -7.68
N LEU A 27 -5.41 5.63 -7.31
CA LEU A 27 -6.72 5.23 -7.83
C LEU A 27 -7.85 5.66 -6.89
N ASP A 28 -7.65 5.48 -5.58
CA ASP A 28 -8.63 5.85 -4.56
C ASP A 28 -7.94 6.13 -3.21
N LYS A 29 -8.67 6.74 -2.27
CA LYS A 29 -8.22 7.07 -0.92
C LYS A 29 -9.37 6.99 0.07
N ASN A 30 -9.08 6.57 1.30
CA ASN A 30 -10.04 6.48 2.39
C ASN A 30 -11.28 5.67 2.00
N PHE A 31 -11.05 4.55 1.30
CA PHE A 31 -12.10 3.64 0.87
C PHE A 31 -12.67 2.94 2.09
N ARG A 32 -13.93 3.23 2.43
CA ARG A 32 -14.64 2.65 3.57
C ARG A 32 -15.66 1.63 3.10
N TYR A 33 -15.74 0.49 3.80
CA TYR A 33 -16.79 -0.49 3.57
C TYR A 33 -17.49 -0.93 4.86
N SER A 34 -18.70 -0.41 5.06
CA SER A 34 -19.58 -0.78 6.18
C SER A 34 -18.84 -0.77 7.52
N LYS A 35 -19.16 -1.69 8.43
CA LYS A 35 -18.48 -1.90 9.71
C LYS A 35 -17.13 -2.61 9.56
N LEU A 36 -16.76 -3.06 8.36
CA LEU A 36 -15.53 -3.83 8.14
C LEU A 36 -14.30 -2.95 8.28
N GLY A 37 -14.33 -1.69 7.84
CA GLY A 37 -13.25 -0.72 8.03
C GLY A 37 -12.88 0.02 6.75
N GLU A 38 -11.61 0.43 6.67
CA GLU A 38 -11.10 1.29 5.61
C GLU A 38 -9.75 0.85 5.05
N LEU A 39 -9.48 1.26 3.82
CA LEU A 39 -8.18 1.23 3.15
C LEU A 39 -7.74 2.68 2.91
N ASP A 40 -6.56 3.05 3.37
CA ASP A 40 -6.12 4.46 3.37
C ASP A 40 -5.83 4.93 1.94
N ILE A 41 -5.05 4.15 1.16
CA ILE A 41 -4.69 4.50 -0.21
C ILE A 41 -4.78 3.25 -1.10
N ILE A 42 -5.32 3.41 -2.30
CA ILE A 42 -5.26 2.43 -3.38
C ILE A 42 -4.52 3.06 -4.56
N ALA A 43 -3.53 2.35 -5.09
CA ALA A 43 -2.69 2.84 -6.17
C ALA A 43 -2.40 1.75 -7.19
N GLU A 44 -1.95 2.15 -8.37
CA GLU A 44 -1.42 1.30 -9.43
C GLU A 44 0.10 1.52 -9.49
N LYS A 45 0.89 0.44 -9.47
CA LYS A 45 2.35 0.51 -9.65
C LYS A 45 2.68 1.06 -11.04
N PRO A 46 3.79 1.81 -11.19
CA PRO A 46 4.29 2.13 -12.52
C PRO A 46 4.64 0.84 -13.27
N ALA A 47 4.42 0.81 -14.59
CA ALA A 47 4.65 -0.33 -15.50
C ALA A 47 6.09 -0.90 -15.51
N ARG A 48 6.99 -0.40 -14.66
CA ARG A 48 8.42 -0.72 -14.59
C ARG A 48 8.72 -2.02 -13.81
N HIS A 49 7.72 -2.72 -13.28
CA HIS A 49 7.90 -4.05 -12.68
C HIS A 49 8.04 -5.19 -13.71
N ALA A 50 7.90 -4.91 -15.01
CA ALA A 50 8.31 -5.80 -16.11
C ALA A 50 9.84 -6.06 -16.19
N SER A 51 10.63 -5.42 -15.32
CA SER A 51 12.10 -5.55 -15.22
C SER A 51 12.57 -6.76 -14.41
N GLN A 52 11.66 -7.55 -13.81
CA GLN A 52 12.05 -8.76 -13.09
C GLN A 52 12.45 -9.87 -14.08
N PRO A 53 13.64 -10.50 -13.94
CA PRO A 53 14.05 -11.61 -14.80
C PRO A 53 13.08 -12.80 -14.83
N ARG A 54 12.23 -12.95 -13.80
CA ARG A 54 11.17 -13.96 -13.75
C ARG A 54 10.11 -13.78 -14.84
N LEU A 55 9.66 -12.55 -15.09
CA LEU A 55 8.72 -12.24 -16.17
C LEU A 55 9.34 -12.49 -17.55
N GLN A 56 10.64 -12.22 -17.71
CA GLN A 56 11.35 -12.56 -18.96
C GLN A 56 11.46 -14.07 -19.18
N ARG A 57 11.63 -14.89 -18.12
CA ARG A 57 11.64 -16.36 -18.23
C ARG A 57 10.26 -16.95 -18.54
N GLU A 58 9.20 -16.42 -17.95
CA GLU A 58 7.82 -16.87 -18.25
C GLU A 58 7.35 -16.41 -19.63
N LEU A 59 7.72 -15.21 -20.07
CA LEU A 59 7.45 -14.74 -21.44
C LEU A 59 8.24 -15.52 -22.50
N ALA A 60 9.49 -15.90 -22.19
CA ALA A 60 10.33 -16.68 -23.10
C ALA A 60 9.91 -18.16 -23.23
N SER A 61 9.17 -18.71 -22.25
CA SER A 61 8.68 -20.10 -22.32
C SER A 61 7.43 -20.26 -23.21
N GLY A 62 6.89 -19.17 -23.77
CA GLY A 62 5.72 -19.20 -24.64
C GLY A 62 4.41 -19.57 -23.93
N GLN A 63 4.42 -19.64 -22.59
CA GLN A 63 3.27 -20.08 -21.78
C GLN A 63 2.33 -18.94 -21.35
N VAL A 64 2.51 -17.71 -21.83
CA VAL A 64 1.67 -16.57 -21.39
C VAL A 64 0.97 -15.91 -22.57
N ALA A 65 -0.34 -16.07 -22.62
CA ALA A 65 -1.23 -15.25 -23.43
C ALA A 65 -1.23 -13.81 -22.87
N GLY A 66 -0.74 -12.84 -23.66
CA GLY A 66 -1.05 -11.40 -23.53
C GLY A 66 -0.65 -10.70 -22.23
N VAL A 67 0.55 -10.13 -22.17
CA VAL A 67 0.94 -9.14 -21.13
C VAL A 67 0.49 -7.73 -21.55
N ALA A 68 -0.80 -7.59 -21.81
CA ALA A 68 -1.46 -6.31 -22.02
C ALA A 68 -2.76 -6.36 -21.20
N GLY A 69 -2.70 -5.93 -19.94
CA GLY A 69 -3.89 -5.83 -19.08
C GLY A 69 -3.72 -6.14 -17.59
N ARG A 70 -2.55 -6.59 -17.12
CA ARG A 70 -2.32 -6.78 -15.68
C ARG A 70 -1.99 -5.44 -15.02
N ASN A 71 -2.95 -4.88 -14.29
CA ASN A 71 -2.70 -3.77 -13.38
C ASN A 71 -2.09 -4.34 -12.11
N ASP A 72 -0.96 -3.80 -11.68
CA ASP A 72 -0.35 -4.10 -10.38
C ASP A 72 -0.99 -3.17 -9.33
N ILE A 73 -2.09 -3.61 -8.73
CA ILE A 73 -2.83 -2.83 -7.73
C ILE A 73 -2.16 -2.97 -6.37
N VAL A 74 -1.94 -1.85 -5.69
CA VAL A 74 -1.36 -1.82 -4.36
C VAL A 74 -2.35 -1.15 -3.42
N PHE A 75 -2.65 -1.86 -2.35
CA PHE A 75 -3.39 -1.34 -1.20
C PHE A 75 -2.39 -0.91 -0.13
N ILE A 76 -2.46 0.33 0.34
CA ILE A 76 -1.48 0.86 1.29
C ILE A 76 -2.18 1.23 2.59
N GLU A 77 -1.66 0.69 3.68
CA GLU A 77 -1.93 1.17 5.05
C GLU A 77 -0.87 2.20 5.44
N VAL A 78 -1.29 3.35 5.94
CA VAL A 78 -0.40 4.44 6.38
C VAL A 78 -0.33 4.48 7.91
N LYS A 79 0.88 4.49 8.44
CA LYS A 79 1.16 4.61 9.87
C LYS A 79 1.88 5.92 10.14
N THR A 80 1.27 6.80 10.94
CA THR A 80 1.85 8.11 11.26
C THR A 80 2.12 8.24 12.75
N ARG A 81 3.30 8.76 13.11
CA ARG A 81 3.62 9.18 14.49
C ARG A 81 4.47 10.43 14.53
N ASN A 82 4.43 11.12 15.68
CA ASN A 82 5.41 12.15 16.02
C ASN A 82 6.70 11.49 16.50
N LYS A 83 7.85 11.99 16.03
CA LYS A 83 9.17 11.53 16.44
C LYS A 83 9.60 12.26 17.71
N THR A 84 9.69 11.53 18.81
CA THR A 84 9.98 12.09 20.15
C THR A 84 11.34 11.68 20.73
N GLY A 85 12.17 10.91 20.01
CA GLY A 85 13.51 10.47 20.46
C GLY A 85 14.32 9.70 19.41
N PRO A 86 15.51 9.17 19.77
CA PRO A 86 16.35 8.36 18.87
C PRO A 86 15.58 7.14 18.37
N GLY A 87 15.46 7.01 17.04
CA GLY A 87 14.57 6.04 16.41
C GLY A 87 15.05 4.59 16.55
N GLY A 88 14.09 3.68 16.73
CA GLY A 88 14.31 2.24 16.72
C GLY A 88 13.04 1.53 16.24
N PHE A 89 13.25 0.45 15.48
CA PHE A 89 12.31 -0.55 14.97
C PHE A 89 10.88 -0.52 15.54
N TRP A 90 9.84 -0.53 14.69
CA TRP A 90 8.49 -0.82 15.16
C TRP A 90 8.26 -2.34 15.18
N PRO A 91 8.07 -2.98 16.34
CA PRO A 91 7.40 -4.27 16.41
C PRO A 91 5.92 -4.19 16.03
N GLU A 92 5.34 -2.98 16.09
CA GLU A 92 3.91 -2.69 15.80
C GLU A 92 3.62 -2.43 14.31
N ASP A 93 4.66 -2.27 13.49
CA ASP A 93 4.55 -2.33 12.03
C ASP A 93 4.18 -3.76 11.58
N ASN A 94 4.36 -4.76 12.45
CA ASN A 94 3.77 -6.08 12.22
C ASN A 94 2.25 -5.96 12.23
N ILE A 95 1.66 -6.12 11.04
CA ILE A 95 0.22 -6.21 10.90
C ILE A 95 -0.24 -7.45 11.67
N THR A 96 -1.03 -7.24 12.71
CA THR A 96 -1.64 -8.35 13.45
C THR A 96 -2.47 -9.21 12.51
N TYR A 97 -2.58 -10.51 12.79
CA TYR A 97 -3.35 -11.42 11.93
C TYR A 97 -4.80 -10.96 11.69
N ALA A 98 -5.45 -10.39 12.70
CA ALA A 98 -6.78 -9.80 12.56
C ALA A 98 -6.81 -8.65 11.56
N LYS A 99 -5.78 -7.79 11.59
CA LYS A 99 -5.64 -6.68 10.66
C LYS A 99 -5.30 -7.16 9.25
N GLN A 100 -4.47 -8.20 9.09
CA GLN A 100 -4.19 -8.83 7.80
C GLN A 100 -5.49 -9.32 7.14
N LYS A 101 -6.28 -10.14 7.85
CA LYS A 101 -7.59 -10.63 7.37
C LYS A 101 -8.52 -9.50 6.94
N LYS A 102 -8.58 -8.44 7.75
CA LYS A 102 -9.40 -7.25 7.46
C LYS A 102 -8.97 -6.58 6.16
N LEU A 103 -7.67 -6.31 6.00
CA LEU A 103 -7.11 -5.66 4.82
C LEU A 103 -7.29 -6.51 3.55
N ILE A 104 -7.04 -7.82 3.64
CA ILE A 104 -7.29 -8.77 2.54
C ILE A 104 -8.76 -8.71 2.12
N LYS A 105 -9.69 -8.76 3.08
CA LYS A 105 -11.12 -8.76 2.75
C LYS A 105 -11.57 -7.45 2.11
N LEU A 106 -11.10 -6.31 2.62
CA LEU A 106 -11.39 -5.00 2.03
C LEU A 106 -10.82 -4.88 0.62
N SER A 107 -9.60 -5.36 0.40
CA SER A 107 -8.92 -5.37 -0.90
C SER A 107 -9.72 -6.18 -1.93
N GLN A 108 -10.16 -7.39 -1.57
CA GLN A 108 -11.02 -8.22 -2.42
C GLN A 108 -12.35 -7.53 -2.76
N ILE A 109 -12.98 -6.86 -1.78
CA ILE A 109 -14.23 -6.11 -2.01
C ILE A 109 -13.99 -4.95 -2.98
N TYR A 110 -12.89 -4.21 -2.83
CA TYR A 110 -12.52 -3.14 -3.75
C TYR A 110 -12.32 -3.69 -5.17
N LEU A 111 -11.51 -4.73 -5.35
CA LEU A 111 -11.28 -5.34 -6.66
C LEU A 111 -12.58 -5.80 -7.33
N SER A 112 -13.47 -6.45 -6.57
CA SER A 112 -14.77 -6.90 -7.06
C SER A 112 -15.66 -5.74 -7.51
N LYS A 113 -15.78 -4.69 -6.69
CA LYS A 113 -16.59 -3.50 -7.02
C LYS A 113 -16.10 -2.76 -8.26
N HIS A 114 -14.79 -2.74 -8.48
CA HIS A 114 -14.15 -2.01 -9.57
C HIS A 114 -13.87 -2.89 -10.81
N ARG A 115 -14.32 -4.15 -10.82
CA ARG A 115 -14.09 -5.12 -11.92
C ARG A 115 -12.60 -5.32 -12.24
N LEU A 116 -11.76 -5.33 -11.20
CA LEU A 116 -10.30 -5.51 -11.26
C LEU A 116 -9.88 -6.92 -10.82
N PHE A 117 -10.70 -7.93 -11.10
CA PHE A 117 -10.49 -9.30 -10.59
C PHE A 117 -9.26 -10.01 -11.18
N ASP A 118 -8.82 -9.65 -12.38
CA ASP A 118 -7.61 -10.19 -13.02
C ASP A 118 -6.32 -9.43 -12.67
N SER A 119 -6.42 -8.40 -11.84
CA SER A 119 -5.27 -7.60 -11.41
C SER A 119 -4.43 -8.36 -10.39
N SER A 120 -3.11 -8.38 -10.57
CA SER A 120 -2.19 -8.68 -9.49
C SER A 120 -2.36 -7.63 -8.40
N TRP A 121 -2.27 -8.04 -7.14
CA TRP A 121 -2.35 -7.09 -6.05
C TRP A 121 -1.49 -7.49 -4.86
N GLN A 122 -1.11 -6.47 -4.09
CA GLN A 122 -0.38 -6.61 -2.83
C GLN A 122 -0.87 -5.58 -1.80
N ILE A 123 -0.53 -5.79 -0.53
CA ILE A 123 -0.74 -4.82 0.54
C ILE A 123 0.62 -4.35 1.06
N ASP A 124 0.82 -3.04 1.03
CA ASP A 124 2.03 -2.38 1.51
C ASP A 124 1.75 -1.58 2.79
N ILE A 125 2.81 -1.27 3.53
CA ILE A 125 2.77 -0.31 4.64
C ILE A 125 3.68 0.87 4.31
N LEU A 126 3.17 2.07 4.52
CA LEU A 126 3.96 3.30 4.60
C LEU A 126 3.97 3.83 6.03
N ALA A 127 5.13 3.79 6.68
CA ALA A 127 5.33 4.40 7.99
C ALA A 127 5.95 5.79 7.84
N VAL A 128 5.30 6.81 8.38
CA VAL A 128 5.69 8.22 8.36
C VAL A 128 5.98 8.70 9.77
N GLU A 129 7.21 9.16 10.00
CA GLU A 129 7.63 9.77 11.26
C GLU A 129 7.79 11.28 11.07
N VAL A 130 6.96 12.07 11.73
CA VAL A 130 6.98 13.53 11.64
C VAL A 130 7.77 14.12 12.79
N TYR A 131 8.76 14.95 12.49
CA TYR A 131 9.60 15.64 13.46
C TYR A 131 8.96 16.97 13.90
N ARG A 132 9.34 17.48 15.09
CA ARG A 132 8.83 18.75 15.62
C ARG A 132 9.09 19.97 14.72
N ASN A 133 10.16 19.94 13.94
CA ASN A 133 10.50 20.98 12.95
C ASN A 133 9.71 20.85 11.63
N GLY A 134 8.80 19.88 11.52
CA GLY A 134 8.01 19.62 10.32
C GLY A 134 8.69 18.74 9.26
N SER A 135 9.96 18.35 9.42
CA SER A 135 10.56 17.34 8.54
C SER A 135 9.96 15.96 8.82
N TYR A 136 10.18 15.00 7.92
CA TYR A 136 9.67 13.65 8.10
C TYR A 136 10.61 12.60 7.53
N ASP A 137 10.57 11.41 8.11
CA ASP A 137 11.08 10.17 7.50
C ASP A 137 9.91 9.33 6.99
N ILE A 138 10.13 8.60 5.91
CA ILE A 138 9.16 7.65 5.37
C ILE A 138 9.83 6.31 5.06
N ARG A 139 9.18 5.23 5.49
CA ARG A 139 9.58 3.85 5.21
C ARG A 139 8.45 3.16 4.45
N HIS A 140 8.81 2.47 3.37
CA HIS A 140 7.90 1.70 2.54
C HIS A 140 8.27 0.22 2.64
N THR A 141 7.35 -0.57 3.19
CA THR A 141 7.44 -2.02 3.24
C THR A 141 6.49 -2.59 2.21
N GLU A 142 7.03 -3.12 1.12
CA GLU A 142 6.24 -3.79 0.08
C GLU A 142 5.87 -5.21 0.51
N ASN A 143 4.70 -5.70 0.07
CA ASN A 143 4.21 -7.04 0.38
C ASN A 143 4.17 -7.32 1.90
N ALA A 144 3.79 -6.32 2.68
CA ALA A 144 3.70 -6.43 4.13
C ALA A 144 2.62 -7.42 4.59
N VAL A 145 1.71 -7.82 3.69
CA VAL A 145 0.76 -8.92 3.88
C VAL A 145 0.91 -9.92 2.73
N GLY A 146 1.87 -10.84 2.88
CA GLY A 146 2.12 -12.04 2.06
C GLY A 146 3.22 -12.84 2.77
N ASP A 147 3.14 -14.13 3.08
CA ASP A 147 2.56 -15.26 2.35
C ASP A 147 1.71 -16.13 3.29
N MET A 148 0.40 -16.24 3.05
CA MET A 148 -0.43 -17.30 3.66
C MET A 148 -1.66 -17.58 2.77
N TYR A 149 -1.45 -17.95 1.51
CA TYR A 149 -2.33 -18.83 0.73
C TYR A 149 -1.53 -19.52 -0.36
#